data_AF-A0A242JZ97-F1
#
_entry.id   AF-A0A242JZ97-F1
#
_cell.length_a   1.000
_cell.length_b   1.000
_cell.length_c   1.000
_cell.angle_alpha   90.00
_cell.angle_beta   90.00
_cell.angle_gamma   90.00
#
_symmetry.space_group_name_H-M   'P 1'
#
loop_
_entity.id
_entity.type
_entity.pdbx_description
1 polymer ?
#
loop_
_entity_poly.entity_id
_entity_poly.type
_entity_poly.pdbx_seq_one_letter_code
_entity_poly.pdbx_strand_id
1 'polypeptide(L)'
;MANYDGTQHADTYVWQSKALIFGGVSYDYNATSAVLTLTGGTVSNASDWASVTKADVKKIVFSGDVDVAPNTSLQDLFASMTNLTVIENADKLNTSNATNMRGIFYEDLNLASVDVSSWDTSDVTDMRYMFQGAIKLTHLDLSFWDMSKVTTRTDMLKGLTALKELKLGSKTQIDSTSLPAVPSNETYSGKWQNVGSGTVDAPKGSNIWTSSEFMTNYDGTQHADTYVWQSKALIFGDVTYNYDAASAILTLTGGTVSNASDWASVTKVDVKKIVFSGDVDVAPNTSLENMFYNLSNLTVIENANKLDTSNATSMFYMFSGTSQLTSVDVSSWDTSNVTSMAAMFRDASQLTSIDVSAWDTSNVGVTSHMFQGASSLESLDLSHWDMSKTTDFYRTQMLSGLTSLKELRLGAKTQVAGTGLSDVPSDMSYTGKWQNVGSGTVAAPQGSNIWTSSEFMANYDGAQHADTYVWQSTYADLIDVEVPDEMIFGQVNGNDALESKDTYLIKNYASNSGVEISLSDFNVDYANTETSGNSESVLKDAFKIFSLRSHQYSESAADDTVNLLELQSGASPVKLTLLGPDIGGGAVPSSTSLSLEGEINSSLLPKRQKVQYNLNMNFSAVP
;
A
#
# COMPACT_ATOMS: atom_id res chain seq x y z
N MET A 1 35.23 -63.20 7.40
CA MET A 1 36.68 -63.18 7.72
C MET A 1 37.36 -64.54 7.60
N ALA A 2 36.69 -65.67 7.92
CA ALA A 2 37.32 -67.01 7.85
C ALA A 2 37.81 -67.46 6.44
N ASN A 3 37.39 -66.78 5.36
CA ASN A 3 37.77 -67.09 3.98
C ASN A 3 38.71 -66.04 3.34
N TYR A 4 39.30 -65.14 4.14
CA TYR A 4 40.16 -64.08 3.62
C TYR A 4 41.63 -64.57 3.56
N ASP A 5 42.16 -64.81 2.36
CA ASP A 5 43.53 -65.31 2.17
C ASP A 5 44.59 -64.21 1.95
N GLY A 6 44.19 -62.94 1.94
CA GLY A 6 45.08 -61.79 1.80
C GLY A 6 45.79 -61.64 0.45
N THR A 7 45.54 -62.52 -0.52
CA THR A 7 46.23 -62.51 -1.83
C THR A 7 45.31 -62.26 -3.02
N GLN A 8 43.99 -62.45 -2.89
CA GLN A 8 43.04 -62.19 -3.97
C GLN A 8 41.88 -61.22 -3.63
N HIS A 9 41.86 -60.63 -2.42
CA HIS A 9 40.70 -59.89 -1.92
C HIS A 9 41.03 -58.55 -1.26
N ALA A 10 42.05 -57.83 -1.73
CA ALA A 10 42.34 -56.48 -1.24
C ALA A 10 41.30 -55.48 -1.77
N ASP A 11 40.12 -55.44 -1.16
CA ASP A 11 39.07 -54.47 -1.46
C ASP A 11 38.47 -53.87 -0.17
N THR A 12 37.84 -52.71 -0.31
CA THR A 12 37.22 -52.00 0.82
C THR A 12 35.85 -52.61 1.12
N TYR A 13 35.76 -53.42 2.17
CA TYR A 13 34.51 -53.98 2.65
C TYR A 13 33.74 -52.95 3.47
N VAL A 14 32.71 -52.34 2.86
CA VAL A 14 31.78 -51.43 3.55
C VAL A 14 30.67 -52.25 4.21
N TRP A 15 30.24 -51.87 5.41
CA TRP A 15 29.03 -52.43 6.01
C TRP A 15 27.84 -52.19 5.08
N GLN A 16 27.27 -53.26 4.53
CA GLN A 16 26.02 -53.16 3.79
C GLN A 16 24.90 -53.08 4.83
N SER A 17 24.35 -51.89 5.06
CA SER A 17 23.11 -51.77 5.82
C SER A 17 22.05 -52.59 5.08
N LYS A 18 21.43 -53.53 5.80
CA LYS A 18 20.30 -54.28 5.25
C LYS A 18 19.20 -53.25 4.98
N ALA A 19 18.84 -53.06 3.70
CA ALA A 19 17.73 -52.18 3.33
C ALA A 19 16.51 -52.59 4.16
N LEU A 20 15.92 -51.62 4.87
CA LEU A 20 14.67 -51.85 5.56
C LEU A 20 13.58 -51.90 4.50
N ILE A 21 12.77 -52.95 4.53
CA ILE A 21 11.73 -53.21 3.53
C ILE A 21 10.41 -53.42 4.27
N PHE A 22 9.35 -52.73 3.85
CA PHE A 22 7.98 -53.11 4.20
C PHE A 22 7.27 -53.48 2.90
N GLY A 23 6.64 -54.66 2.85
CA GLY A 23 5.83 -55.06 1.71
C GLY A 23 6.49 -54.89 0.34
N GLY A 24 7.82 -55.00 0.20
CA GLY A 24 8.55 -54.82 -1.06
C GLY A 24 9.05 -53.39 -1.36
N VAL A 25 8.78 -52.42 -0.49
CA VAL A 25 9.26 -51.02 -0.59
C VAL A 25 10.45 -50.80 0.31
N SER A 26 11.53 -50.25 -0.25
CA SER A 26 12.70 -49.84 0.53
C SER A 26 12.45 -48.50 1.21
N TYR A 27 12.89 -48.38 2.46
CA TYR A 27 12.76 -47.14 3.21
C TYR A 27 13.95 -46.88 4.14
N ASP A 28 14.05 -45.62 4.56
CA ASP A 28 14.96 -45.15 5.60
C ASP A 28 14.17 -44.35 6.64
N TYR A 29 14.52 -44.49 7.92
CA TYR A 29 13.90 -43.72 9.00
C TYR A 29 14.97 -42.98 9.80
N ASN A 30 14.90 -41.66 9.80
CA ASN A 30 15.79 -40.81 10.56
C ASN A 30 15.15 -40.46 11.91
N ALA A 31 15.56 -41.15 12.96
CA ALA A 31 15.01 -40.96 14.32
C ALA A 31 15.21 -39.55 14.90
N THR A 32 16.25 -38.82 14.48
CA THR A 32 16.51 -37.45 14.95
C THR A 32 15.52 -36.45 14.38
N SER A 33 15.23 -36.57 13.08
CA SER A 33 14.28 -35.69 12.38
C SER A 33 12.85 -36.24 12.37
N ALA A 34 12.65 -37.49 12.81
CA ALA A 34 11.39 -38.22 12.73
C ALA A 34 10.81 -38.32 11.30
N VAL A 35 11.71 -38.37 10.30
CA VAL A 35 11.36 -38.45 8.87
C VAL A 35 11.48 -39.89 8.40
N LEU A 36 10.40 -40.39 7.79
CA LEU A 36 10.34 -41.66 7.10
C LEU A 36 10.42 -41.43 5.59
N THR A 37 11.48 -41.92 4.96
CA THR A 37 11.74 -41.74 3.53
C THR A 37 11.48 -43.04 2.79
N LEU A 38 10.59 -43.02 1.81
CA LEU A 38 10.32 -44.12 0.91
C LEU A 38 11.18 -43.95 -0.34
N THR A 39 12.07 -44.90 -0.61
CA THR A 39 13.09 -44.79 -1.67
C THR A 39 12.70 -45.51 -2.96
N GLY A 40 11.59 -46.25 -2.94
CA GLY A 40 11.01 -46.92 -4.09
C GLY A 40 10.84 -48.43 -3.89
N GLY A 41 10.18 -49.06 -4.85
CA GLY A 41 9.85 -50.49 -4.84
C GLY A 41 8.38 -50.71 -5.14
N THR A 42 7.87 -51.89 -4.79
CA THR A 42 6.47 -52.26 -5.06
C THR A 42 5.81 -52.72 -3.77
N VAL A 43 4.70 -52.07 -3.39
CA VAL A 43 3.84 -52.49 -2.28
C VAL A 43 3.08 -53.75 -2.68
N SER A 44 3.45 -54.89 -2.09
CA SER A 44 2.73 -56.16 -2.16
C SER A 44 1.94 -56.47 -0.88
N ASN A 45 2.24 -55.78 0.23
CA ASN A 45 1.56 -55.92 1.52
C ASN A 45 1.69 -54.64 2.37
N ALA A 46 0.57 -54.02 2.75
CA ALA A 46 0.54 -52.78 3.54
C ALA A 46 0.74 -52.99 5.07
N SER A 47 0.76 -54.23 5.56
CA SER A 47 0.78 -54.53 7.01
C SER A 47 2.17 -54.67 7.66
N ASP A 48 3.25 -54.54 6.88
CA ASP A 48 4.61 -54.96 7.30
C ASP A 48 5.48 -53.85 7.93
N TRP A 49 4.92 -52.87 8.62
CA TRP A 49 5.66 -51.75 9.26
C TRP A 49 6.53 -52.13 10.48
N ALA A 50 6.92 -53.39 10.63
CA ALA A 50 7.41 -53.99 11.88
C ALA A 50 8.65 -53.33 12.52
N SER A 51 9.42 -52.50 11.78
CA SER A 51 10.64 -51.85 12.29
C SER A 51 10.54 -50.34 12.47
N VAL A 52 9.37 -49.72 12.31
CA VAL A 52 9.14 -48.31 12.64
C VAL A 52 7.93 -48.19 13.55
N THR A 53 8.11 -47.60 14.73
CA THR A 53 6.98 -47.22 15.58
C THR A 53 6.23 -46.08 14.89
N LYS A 54 4.99 -46.33 14.47
CA LYS A 54 4.16 -45.34 13.74
C LYS A 54 4.02 -43.99 14.49
N ALA A 55 3.97 -44.02 15.82
CA ALA A 55 3.90 -42.82 16.65
C ALA A 55 5.17 -41.95 16.60
N ASP A 56 6.32 -42.48 16.17
CA ASP A 56 7.58 -41.74 16.09
C ASP A 56 7.75 -41.01 14.75
N VAL A 57 6.86 -41.23 13.78
CA VAL A 57 6.92 -40.60 12.45
C VAL A 57 6.20 -39.25 12.49
N LYS A 58 6.90 -38.18 12.10
CA LYS A 58 6.34 -36.82 11.98
C LYS A 58 6.13 -36.39 10.53
N LYS A 59 6.86 -36.99 9.60
CA LYS A 59 6.84 -36.63 8.19
C LYS A 59 7.18 -37.85 7.34
N ILE A 60 6.45 -38.03 6.23
CA ILE A 60 6.77 -39.02 5.20
C ILE A 60 7.25 -38.29 3.95
N VAL A 61 8.27 -38.82 3.28
CA VAL A 61 8.76 -38.32 2.00
C VAL A 61 8.90 -39.46 1.02
N PHE A 62 8.29 -39.36 -0.15
CA PHE A 62 8.61 -40.23 -1.28
C PHE A 62 9.78 -39.63 -2.06
N SER A 63 10.93 -40.28 -1.99
CA SER A 63 12.14 -39.91 -2.73
C SER A 63 12.26 -40.64 -4.07
N GLY A 64 11.73 -41.87 -4.15
CA GLY A 64 11.62 -42.64 -5.39
C GLY A 64 10.18 -43.12 -5.64
N ASP A 65 9.94 -43.63 -6.84
CA ASP A 65 8.62 -44.11 -7.26
C ASP A 65 8.26 -45.42 -6.55
N VAL A 66 7.04 -45.47 -6.03
CA VAL A 66 6.50 -46.62 -5.30
C VAL A 66 5.28 -47.13 -6.05
N ASP A 67 5.40 -48.32 -6.62
CA ASP A 67 4.30 -48.98 -7.32
C ASP A 67 3.44 -49.80 -6.35
N VAL A 68 2.19 -50.03 -6.72
CA VAL A 68 1.31 -51.00 -6.05
C VAL A 68 1.21 -52.26 -6.91
N ALA A 69 1.44 -53.43 -6.32
CA ALA A 69 1.32 -54.69 -7.05
C ALA A 69 -0.15 -54.94 -7.47
N PRO A 70 -0.40 -55.69 -8.56
CA PRO A 70 -1.76 -55.98 -9.02
C PRO A 70 -2.66 -56.56 -7.92
N ASN A 71 -3.88 -56.03 -7.81
CA ASN A 71 -4.90 -56.46 -6.84
C ASN A 71 -4.49 -56.31 -5.36
N THR A 72 -3.68 -55.30 -5.03
CA THR A 72 -3.16 -55.13 -3.67
C THR A 72 -4.05 -54.22 -2.82
N SER A 73 -4.20 -54.59 -1.56
CA SER A 73 -4.83 -53.76 -0.53
C SER A 73 -3.81 -52.80 0.08
N LEU A 74 -4.12 -51.51 0.08
CA LEU A 74 -3.40 -50.46 0.81
C LEU A 74 -4.01 -50.18 2.19
N GLN A 75 -4.82 -51.11 2.68
CA GLN A 75 -5.51 -50.94 3.95
C GLN A 75 -4.53 -50.57 5.07
N ASP A 76 -4.88 -49.50 5.79
CA ASP A 76 -4.21 -49.02 7.00
C ASP A 76 -2.70 -48.71 6.80
N LEU A 77 -2.27 -48.47 5.55
CA LEU A 77 -0.85 -48.29 5.20
C LEU A 77 -0.19 -47.20 6.04
N PHE A 78 -0.80 -46.03 6.15
CA PHE A 78 -0.31 -44.92 6.97
C PHE A 78 -1.14 -44.69 8.24
N ALA A 79 -2.08 -45.58 8.57
CA ALA A 79 -2.97 -45.42 9.71
C ALA A 79 -2.24 -45.28 11.05
N SER A 80 -2.79 -44.43 11.92
CA SER A 80 -2.44 -44.25 13.33
C SER A 80 -1.02 -43.72 13.53
N MET A 81 -0.51 -42.96 12.56
CA MET A 81 0.70 -42.16 12.70
C MET A 81 0.32 -40.83 13.37
N THR A 82 -0.02 -40.89 14.66
CA THR A 82 -0.63 -39.77 15.40
C THR A 82 0.20 -38.48 15.42
N ASN A 83 1.51 -38.55 15.17
CA ASN A 83 2.43 -37.41 15.09
C ASN A 83 2.75 -36.96 13.66
N LEU A 84 2.25 -37.66 12.64
CA LEU A 84 2.46 -37.31 11.23
C LEU A 84 1.80 -35.97 10.93
N THR A 85 2.55 -35.06 10.32
CA THR A 85 2.09 -33.70 9.99
C THR A 85 1.95 -33.46 8.50
N VAL A 86 2.76 -34.13 7.69
CA VAL A 86 2.82 -33.94 6.24
C VAL A 86 3.34 -35.18 5.54
N ILE A 87 2.82 -35.42 4.34
CA ILE A 87 3.36 -36.40 3.38
C ILE A 87 3.78 -35.63 2.14
N GLU A 88 5.07 -35.66 1.82
CA GLU A 88 5.63 -34.99 0.64
C GLU A 88 5.79 -35.97 -0.51
N ASN A 89 5.49 -35.47 -1.72
CA ASN A 89 5.57 -36.21 -2.98
C ASN A 89 4.68 -37.46 -3.01
N ALA A 90 3.49 -37.39 -2.42
CA ALA A 90 2.54 -38.51 -2.42
C ALA A 90 2.09 -38.91 -3.84
N ASP A 91 2.31 -38.07 -4.85
CA ASP A 91 2.14 -38.36 -6.27
C ASP A 91 3.04 -39.50 -6.79
N LYS A 92 4.14 -39.81 -6.08
CA LYS A 92 5.03 -40.93 -6.41
C LYS A 92 4.51 -42.30 -5.97
N LEU A 93 3.39 -42.35 -5.24
CA LEU A 93 2.69 -43.60 -4.97
C LEU A 93 1.74 -43.89 -6.12
N ASN A 94 2.12 -44.81 -7.00
CA ASN A 94 1.28 -45.24 -8.12
C ASN A 94 0.18 -46.19 -7.64
N THR A 95 -1.03 -45.66 -7.43
CA THR A 95 -2.17 -46.39 -6.88
C THR A 95 -3.02 -47.13 -7.91
N SER A 96 -2.65 -47.17 -9.18
CA SER A 96 -3.51 -47.70 -10.27
C SER A 96 -3.92 -49.17 -10.11
N ASN A 97 -3.17 -49.93 -9.29
CA ASN A 97 -3.44 -51.35 -9.01
C ASN A 97 -4.08 -51.59 -7.63
N ALA A 98 -4.38 -50.54 -6.88
CA ALA A 98 -4.95 -50.64 -5.54
C ALA A 98 -6.45 -50.96 -5.64
N THR A 99 -6.90 -51.99 -4.91
CA THR A 99 -8.33 -52.39 -4.89
C THR A 99 -9.03 -52.03 -3.58
N ASN A 100 -8.27 -51.70 -2.53
CA ASN A 100 -8.75 -51.34 -1.21
C ASN A 100 -7.85 -50.25 -0.61
N MET A 101 -8.45 -49.11 -0.24
CA MET A 101 -7.78 -47.97 0.40
C MET A 101 -8.37 -47.66 1.79
N ARG A 102 -9.03 -48.64 2.41
CA ARG A 102 -9.61 -48.51 3.74
C ARG A 102 -8.57 -47.98 4.73
N GLY A 103 -8.93 -46.90 5.42
CA GLY A 103 -8.19 -46.39 6.57
C GLY A 103 -6.76 -45.95 6.28
N ILE A 104 -6.39 -45.62 5.03
CA ILE A 104 -4.98 -45.33 4.72
C ILE A 104 -4.36 -44.24 5.61
N PHE A 105 -5.14 -43.24 6.05
CA PHE A 105 -4.76 -42.18 7.00
C PHE A 105 -5.62 -42.19 8.29
N TYR A 106 -6.11 -43.36 8.68
CA TYR A 106 -7.01 -43.52 9.83
C TYR A 106 -6.33 -43.11 11.14
N GLU A 107 -6.90 -42.16 11.87
CA GLU A 107 -6.40 -41.62 13.15
C GLU A 107 -5.02 -40.93 13.05
N ASP A 108 -4.71 -40.33 11.90
CA ASP A 108 -3.54 -39.46 11.71
C ASP A 108 -3.84 -38.04 12.23
N LEU A 109 -4.00 -37.92 13.56
CA LEU A 109 -4.54 -36.74 14.25
C LEU A 109 -3.82 -35.42 13.96
N ASN A 110 -2.54 -35.47 13.56
CA ASN A 110 -1.74 -34.28 13.30
C ASN A 110 -1.54 -33.97 11.80
N LEU A 111 -2.07 -34.80 10.89
CA LEU A 111 -1.86 -34.65 9.46
C LEU A 111 -2.53 -33.35 8.99
N ALA A 112 -1.72 -32.40 8.55
CA ALA A 112 -2.16 -31.08 8.13
C ALA A 112 -2.23 -30.92 6.61
N SER A 113 -1.44 -31.71 5.87
CA SER A 113 -1.43 -31.69 4.40
C SER A 113 -0.96 -33.02 3.80
N VAL A 114 -1.63 -33.42 2.71
CA VAL A 114 -1.23 -34.50 1.81
C VAL A 114 -1.85 -34.20 0.45
N ASP A 115 -1.06 -34.36 -0.62
CA ASP A 115 -1.57 -34.24 -1.99
C ASP A 115 -1.92 -35.63 -2.53
N VAL A 116 -3.22 -35.90 -2.65
CA VAL A 116 -3.76 -37.16 -3.21
C VAL A 116 -4.42 -36.94 -4.57
N SER A 117 -4.25 -35.75 -5.16
CA SER A 117 -4.98 -35.34 -6.36
C SER A 117 -4.64 -36.19 -7.58
N SER A 118 -3.43 -36.76 -7.64
CA SER A 118 -2.95 -37.59 -8.75
C SER A 118 -3.23 -39.08 -8.61
N TRP A 119 -3.81 -39.52 -7.49
CA TRP A 119 -4.04 -40.94 -7.24
C TRP A 119 -5.13 -41.51 -8.15
N ASP A 120 -4.79 -42.60 -8.84
CA ASP A 120 -5.77 -43.41 -9.59
C ASP A 120 -6.55 -44.30 -8.62
N THR A 121 -7.85 -44.07 -8.53
CA THR A 121 -8.77 -44.85 -7.67
C THR A 121 -9.73 -45.72 -8.47
N SER A 122 -9.56 -45.83 -9.79
CA SER A 122 -10.53 -46.43 -10.71
C SER A 122 -10.81 -47.92 -10.47
N ASP A 123 -9.90 -48.61 -9.78
CA ASP A 123 -10.03 -50.01 -9.36
C ASP A 123 -10.36 -50.20 -7.87
N VAL A 124 -10.46 -49.11 -7.09
CA VAL A 124 -10.72 -49.17 -5.65
C VAL A 124 -12.20 -49.49 -5.38
N THR A 125 -12.44 -50.43 -4.46
CA THR A 125 -13.80 -50.88 -4.09
C THR A 125 -14.21 -50.52 -2.65
N ASP A 126 -13.24 -50.26 -1.77
CA ASP A 126 -13.43 -49.91 -0.35
C ASP A 126 -12.56 -48.71 0.06
N MET A 127 -13.18 -47.67 0.60
CA MET A 127 -12.57 -46.43 1.08
C MET A 127 -13.01 -46.07 2.50
N ARG A 128 -13.54 -47.04 3.27
CA ARG A 128 -13.99 -46.77 4.64
C ARG A 128 -12.89 -46.13 5.48
N TYR A 129 -13.26 -45.14 6.28
CA TYR A 129 -12.38 -44.52 7.29
C TYR A 129 -11.10 -43.87 6.74
N MET A 130 -10.98 -43.68 5.42
CA MET A 130 -9.71 -43.33 4.76
C MET A 130 -9.00 -42.14 5.40
N PHE A 131 -9.74 -41.09 5.74
CA PHE A 131 -9.23 -39.88 6.42
C PHE A 131 -9.84 -39.69 7.81
N GLN A 132 -10.48 -40.72 8.39
CA GLN A 132 -11.17 -40.55 9.65
C GLN A 132 -10.16 -40.14 10.74
N GLY A 133 -10.45 -39.05 11.45
CA GLY A 133 -9.62 -38.57 12.56
C GLY A 133 -8.47 -37.66 12.15
N ALA A 134 -8.24 -37.37 10.86
CA ALA A 134 -7.24 -36.38 10.42
C ALA A 134 -7.73 -34.93 10.68
N ILE A 135 -7.92 -34.59 11.95
CA ILE A 135 -8.59 -33.37 12.44
C ILE A 135 -7.90 -32.06 12.05
N LYS A 136 -6.65 -32.09 11.58
CA LYS A 136 -5.85 -30.93 11.16
C LYS A 136 -5.82 -30.70 9.65
N LEU A 137 -6.36 -31.62 8.85
CA LEU A 137 -6.38 -31.49 7.39
C LEU A 137 -7.32 -30.35 7.00
N THR A 138 -6.80 -29.37 6.26
CA THR A 138 -7.54 -28.14 5.94
C THR A 138 -8.05 -28.09 4.51
N HIS A 139 -7.40 -28.82 3.60
CA HIS A 139 -7.71 -28.86 2.18
C HIS A 139 -7.61 -30.31 1.71
N LEU A 140 -8.52 -30.73 0.83
CA LEU A 140 -8.48 -32.04 0.21
C LEU A 140 -8.97 -31.95 -1.24
N ASP A 141 -8.11 -32.34 -2.18
CA ASP A 141 -8.46 -32.41 -3.61
C ASP A 141 -8.68 -33.86 -4.03
N LEU A 142 -9.95 -34.17 -4.34
CA LEU A 142 -10.39 -35.47 -4.84
C LEU A 142 -10.83 -35.38 -6.30
N SER A 143 -10.59 -34.27 -7.00
CA SER A 143 -11.24 -33.96 -8.29
C SER A 143 -10.94 -34.94 -9.42
N PHE A 144 -9.82 -35.66 -9.36
CA PHE A 144 -9.48 -36.67 -10.36
C PHE A 144 -9.86 -38.10 -9.95
N TRP A 145 -10.42 -38.31 -8.76
CA TRP A 145 -10.77 -39.63 -8.29
C TRP A 145 -11.96 -40.20 -9.05
N ASP A 146 -11.80 -41.44 -9.51
CA ASP A 146 -12.87 -42.25 -10.06
C ASP A 146 -13.40 -43.18 -8.97
N MET A 147 -14.56 -42.86 -8.40
CA MET A 147 -15.21 -43.65 -7.37
C MET A 147 -16.31 -44.56 -7.93
N SER A 148 -16.38 -44.76 -9.25
CA SER A 148 -17.45 -45.53 -9.89
C SER A 148 -17.52 -47.00 -9.47
N LYS A 149 -16.39 -47.59 -9.04
CA LYS A 149 -16.33 -48.97 -8.50
C LYS A 149 -16.39 -49.04 -6.97
N VAL A 150 -16.39 -47.91 -6.27
CA VAL A 150 -16.40 -47.87 -4.81
C VAL A 150 -17.78 -48.30 -4.31
N THR A 151 -17.80 -49.40 -3.57
CA THR A 151 -19.04 -49.95 -3.00
C THR A 151 -19.25 -49.54 -1.55
N THR A 152 -18.17 -49.19 -0.82
CA THR A 152 -18.25 -48.77 0.57
C THR A 152 -17.30 -47.60 0.87
N ARG A 153 -17.85 -46.51 1.41
CA ARG A 153 -17.12 -45.28 1.78
C ARG A 153 -17.60 -44.67 3.09
N THR A 154 -18.17 -45.52 3.93
CA THR A 154 -18.66 -45.14 5.27
C THR A 154 -17.58 -44.46 6.08
N ASP A 155 -17.91 -43.32 6.67
CA ASP A 155 -17.04 -42.55 7.57
C ASP A 155 -15.69 -42.12 6.95
N MET A 156 -15.55 -42.12 5.62
CA MET A 156 -14.33 -41.74 4.91
C MET A 156 -13.78 -40.37 5.35
N LEU A 157 -14.64 -39.39 5.61
CA LEU A 157 -14.30 -38.00 5.95
C LEU A 157 -14.61 -37.66 7.42
N LYS A 158 -14.93 -38.66 8.24
CA LYS A 158 -15.38 -38.45 9.62
C LYS A 158 -14.31 -37.77 10.47
N GLY A 159 -14.69 -36.70 11.16
CA GLY A 159 -13.79 -36.00 12.08
C GLY A 159 -12.79 -35.07 11.41
N LEU A 160 -12.88 -34.81 10.10
CA LEU A 160 -12.12 -33.74 9.43
C LEU A 160 -12.60 -32.33 9.83
N THR A 161 -12.53 -31.99 11.11
CA THR A 161 -13.14 -30.78 11.69
C THR A 161 -12.48 -29.48 11.26
N ALA A 162 -11.27 -29.52 10.70
CA ALA A 162 -10.56 -28.36 10.16
C ALA A 162 -10.65 -28.23 8.63
N LEU A 163 -11.36 -29.13 7.95
CA LEU A 163 -11.46 -29.13 6.49
C LEU A 163 -12.27 -27.92 6.03
N LYS A 164 -11.59 -26.95 5.42
CA LYS A 164 -12.16 -25.70 4.93
C LYS A 164 -12.37 -25.71 3.42
N GLU A 165 -11.58 -26.49 2.69
CA GLU A 165 -11.65 -26.62 1.24
C GLU A 165 -11.75 -28.10 0.83
N LEU A 166 -12.76 -28.44 0.05
CA LEU A 166 -12.95 -29.77 -0.51
C LEU A 166 -13.21 -29.64 -2.00
N LYS A 167 -12.29 -30.13 -2.82
CA LYS A 167 -12.42 -30.09 -4.27
C LYS A 167 -12.84 -31.44 -4.82
N LEU A 168 -13.92 -31.45 -5.57
CA LEU A 168 -14.62 -32.65 -6.01
C LEU A 168 -14.76 -32.70 -7.53
N GLY A 169 -14.85 -33.91 -8.06
CA GLY A 169 -14.83 -34.19 -9.49
C GLY A 169 -16.09 -34.88 -9.98
N SER A 170 -16.21 -35.01 -11.30
CA SER A 170 -17.40 -35.60 -11.93
C SER A 170 -17.69 -37.05 -11.52
N LYS A 171 -16.68 -37.77 -11.04
CA LYS A 171 -16.77 -39.18 -10.61
C LYS A 171 -16.55 -39.39 -9.12
N THR A 172 -16.38 -38.33 -8.34
CA THR A 172 -16.31 -38.44 -6.88
C THR A 172 -17.69 -38.71 -6.31
N GLN A 173 -17.76 -39.38 -5.18
CA GLN A 173 -19.02 -39.61 -4.47
C GLN A 173 -18.84 -39.34 -2.99
N ILE A 174 -19.70 -38.49 -2.41
CA ILE A 174 -19.55 -38.04 -1.01
C ILE A 174 -20.70 -38.40 -0.08
N ASP A 175 -21.77 -39.06 -0.55
CA ASP A 175 -22.78 -39.64 0.35
C ASP A 175 -22.14 -40.58 1.40
N SER A 176 -22.78 -40.73 2.57
CA SER A 176 -22.34 -41.69 3.61
C SER A 176 -20.89 -41.53 4.12
N THR A 177 -20.17 -40.48 3.74
CA THR A 177 -18.76 -40.25 4.13
C THR A 177 -18.63 -39.62 5.52
N SER A 178 -19.74 -39.18 6.12
CA SER A 178 -19.80 -38.50 7.42
C SER A 178 -19.00 -37.19 7.45
N LEU A 179 -19.16 -36.37 6.40
CA LEU A 179 -18.58 -35.03 6.32
C LEU A 179 -18.98 -34.17 7.54
N PRO A 180 -18.01 -33.62 8.30
CA PRO A 180 -18.30 -32.83 9.50
C PRO A 180 -19.10 -31.57 9.20
N ALA A 181 -19.91 -31.13 10.17
CA ALA A 181 -20.63 -29.86 10.09
C ALA A 181 -19.66 -28.68 10.01
N VAL A 182 -19.97 -27.70 9.15
CA VAL A 182 -19.27 -26.41 9.14
C VAL A 182 -19.59 -25.65 10.44
N PRO A 183 -18.61 -25.00 11.09
CA PRO A 183 -18.87 -24.16 12.25
C PRO A 183 -19.87 -23.04 11.94
N SER A 184 -20.81 -22.78 12.85
CA SER A 184 -21.67 -21.59 12.81
C SER A 184 -21.22 -20.63 13.90
N ASN A 185 -20.62 -19.51 13.51
CA ASN A 185 -20.05 -18.49 14.42
C ASN A 185 -20.14 -17.11 13.76
N GLU A 186 -19.42 -16.11 14.26
CA GLU A 186 -19.44 -14.74 13.68
C GLU A 186 -18.91 -14.70 12.24
N THR A 187 -17.99 -15.60 11.88
CA THR A 187 -17.35 -15.64 10.56
C THR A 187 -18.10 -16.52 9.57
N TYR A 188 -18.60 -17.69 9.99
CA TYR A 188 -19.15 -18.71 9.09
C TYR A 188 -20.62 -19.00 9.36
N SER A 189 -21.36 -19.29 8.29
CA SER A 189 -22.82 -19.50 8.35
C SER A 189 -23.22 -20.88 8.88
N GLY A 190 -22.29 -21.82 8.97
CA GLY A 190 -22.56 -23.24 9.21
C GLY A 190 -22.89 -24.03 7.95
N LYS A 191 -22.59 -23.49 6.76
CA LYS A 191 -22.82 -24.14 5.45
C LYS A 191 -21.57 -24.16 4.60
N TRP A 192 -21.51 -25.10 3.66
CA TRP A 192 -20.59 -25.11 2.52
C TRP A 192 -21.16 -24.25 1.39
N GLN A 193 -20.28 -23.64 0.59
CA GLN A 193 -20.61 -22.94 -0.64
C GLN A 193 -19.64 -23.37 -1.75
N ASN A 194 -20.14 -23.66 -2.95
CA ASN A 194 -19.27 -23.89 -4.10
C ASN A 194 -18.63 -22.58 -4.59
N VAL A 195 -17.40 -22.65 -5.08
CA VAL A 195 -16.65 -21.48 -5.56
C VAL A 195 -17.29 -20.90 -6.83
N GLY A 196 -17.72 -21.75 -7.76
CA GLY A 196 -18.32 -21.35 -9.03
C GLY A 196 -17.36 -20.51 -9.87
N SER A 197 -17.83 -19.35 -10.35
CA SER A 197 -17.00 -18.38 -11.08
C SER A 197 -16.19 -17.43 -10.18
N GLY A 198 -16.22 -17.65 -8.86
CA GLY A 198 -15.50 -16.86 -7.87
C GLY A 198 -14.09 -17.39 -7.59
N THR A 199 -13.58 -17.06 -6.41
CA THR A 199 -12.34 -17.61 -5.84
C THR A 199 -12.64 -18.28 -4.50
N VAL A 200 -11.66 -19.01 -3.93
CA VAL A 200 -11.77 -19.63 -2.60
C VAL A 200 -12.14 -18.59 -1.52
N ASP A 201 -11.56 -17.39 -1.60
CA ASP A 201 -11.82 -16.31 -0.63
C ASP A 201 -13.08 -15.48 -0.95
N ALA A 202 -13.60 -15.58 -2.17
CA ALA A 202 -14.79 -14.85 -2.62
C ALA A 202 -15.67 -15.74 -3.52
N PRO A 203 -16.29 -16.80 -2.95
CA PRO A 203 -17.09 -17.76 -3.70
C PRO A 203 -18.34 -17.08 -4.28
N LYS A 204 -18.66 -17.42 -5.54
CA LYS A 204 -19.85 -16.92 -6.26
C LYS A 204 -20.85 -18.02 -6.59
N GLY A 205 -20.55 -19.26 -6.22
CA GLY A 205 -21.43 -20.38 -6.48
C GLY A 205 -22.70 -20.32 -5.64
N SER A 206 -23.80 -20.81 -6.23
CA SER A 206 -25.14 -20.78 -5.66
C SER A 206 -25.48 -21.99 -4.78
N ASN A 207 -24.66 -23.04 -4.81
CA ASN A 207 -24.88 -24.27 -4.07
C ASN A 207 -24.42 -24.07 -2.63
N ILE A 208 -25.39 -23.76 -1.76
CA ILE A 208 -25.15 -23.46 -0.34
C ILE A 208 -25.87 -24.50 0.51
N TRP A 209 -25.11 -25.36 1.18
CA TRP A 209 -25.64 -26.55 1.85
C TRP A 209 -24.99 -26.80 3.22
N THR A 210 -25.76 -27.26 4.19
CA THR A 210 -25.19 -27.96 5.35
C THR A 210 -24.44 -29.21 4.90
N SER A 211 -23.54 -29.75 5.72
CA SER A 211 -22.80 -30.97 5.34
C SER A 211 -23.72 -32.16 5.03
N SER A 212 -24.88 -32.26 5.69
CA SER A 212 -25.88 -33.30 5.40
C SER A 212 -26.55 -33.09 4.04
N GLU A 213 -26.94 -31.86 3.72
CA GLU A 213 -27.50 -31.51 2.41
C GLU A 213 -26.45 -31.70 1.31
N PHE A 214 -25.19 -31.32 1.57
CA PHE A 214 -24.09 -31.45 0.61
C PHE A 214 -23.87 -32.92 0.23
N MET A 215 -23.78 -33.81 1.23
CA MET A 215 -23.66 -35.25 0.98
C MET A 215 -24.88 -35.86 0.27
N THR A 216 -26.05 -35.24 0.38
CA THR A 216 -27.29 -35.74 -0.25
C THR A 216 -27.46 -35.21 -1.68
N ASN A 217 -27.09 -33.96 -1.92
CA ASN A 217 -27.37 -33.24 -3.16
C ASN A 217 -26.25 -33.36 -4.19
N TYR A 218 -25.00 -33.57 -3.76
CA TYR A 218 -23.89 -33.71 -4.68
C TYR A 218 -24.04 -34.95 -5.57
N ASP A 219 -23.96 -34.76 -6.89
CA ASP A 219 -24.20 -35.80 -7.89
C ASP A 219 -23.01 -36.06 -8.83
N GLY A 220 -21.87 -35.39 -8.57
CA GLY A 220 -20.70 -35.39 -9.44
C GLY A 220 -20.90 -34.59 -10.73
N THR A 221 -21.95 -34.87 -11.49
CA THR A 221 -22.11 -34.36 -12.85
C THR A 221 -22.38 -32.87 -12.95
N GLN A 222 -23.28 -32.32 -12.13
CA GLN A 222 -23.65 -30.91 -12.13
C GLN A 222 -22.94 -30.12 -11.05
N HIS A 223 -22.47 -30.84 -10.03
CA HIS A 223 -21.98 -30.24 -8.79
C HIS A 223 -20.46 -30.34 -8.60
N ALA A 224 -19.70 -30.89 -9.57
CA ALA A 224 -18.24 -30.88 -9.50
C ALA A 224 -17.70 -29.44 -9.43
N ASP A 225 -17.04 -29.12 -8.32
CA ASP A 225 -16.49 -27.79 -8.03
C ASP A 225 -15.55 -27.89 -6.80
N THR A 226 -14.92 -26.77 -6.46
CA THR A 226 -14.31 -26.52 -5.15
C THR A 226 -15.37 -26.00 -4.20
N TYR A 227 -15.44 -26.56 -2.99
CA TYR A 227 -16.36 -26.14 -1.95
C TYR A 227 -15.59 -25.60 -0.75
N VAL A 228 -16.05 -24.46 -0.24
CA VAL A 228 -15.46 -23.76 0.90
C VAL A 228 -16.50 -23.54 2.00
N TRP A 229 -16.07 -23.27 3.23
CA TRP A 229 -16.99 -22.79 4.28
C TRP A 229 -17.59 -21.45 3.86
N GLN A 230 -18.92 -21.36 3.87
CA GLN A 230 -19.62 -20.13 3.55
C GLN A 230 -19.41 -19.10 4.66
N SER A 231 -18.80 -17.96 4.31
CA SER A 231 -18.71 -16.79 5.18
C SER A 231 -20.08 -16.15 5.40
N LYS A 232 -20.34 -15.63 6.60
CA LYS A 232 -21.47 -14.71 6.80
C LYS A 232 -21.14 -13.37 6.14
N ALA A 233 -22.14 -12.74 5.52
CA ALA A 233 -22.01 -11.36 5.07
C ALA A 233 -21.77 -10.47 6.29
N LEU A 234 -20.72 -9.64 6.24
CA LEU A 234 -20.48 -8.64 7.26
C LEU A 234 -21.36 -7.43 6.94
N ILE A 235 -22.12 -6.93 7.92
CA ILE A 235 -23.11 -5.88 7.71
C ILE A 235 -22.92 -4.78 8.77
N PHE A 236 -23.02 -3.50 8.40
CA PHE A 236 -23.22 -2.37 9.33
C PHE A 236 -24.49 -1.61 8.92
N GLY A 237 -25.47 -1.53 9.82
CA GLY A 237 -26.85 -1.21 9.40
C GLY A 237 -27.37 -2.27 8.43
N ASP A 238 -27.70 -1.87 7.20
CA ASP A 238 -28.04 -2.77 6.08
C ASP A 238 -26.92 -2.81 5.01
N VAL A 239 -25.80 -2.11 5.23
CA VAL A 239 -24.70 -2.08 4.26
C VAL A 239 -23.90 -3.37 4.34
N THR A 240 -23.86 -4.11 3.24
CA THR A 240 -22.98 -5.26 3.13
C THR A 240 -21.56 -4.81 2.83
N TYR A 241 -20.59 -5.44 3.48
CA TYR A 241 -19.17 -5.19 3.22
C TYR A 241 -18.36 -6.48 3.17
N ASN A 242 -17.20 -6.36 2.51
CA ASN A 242 -16.16 -7.37 2.48
C ASN A 242 -14.84 -6.76 2.97
N TYR A 243 -14.08 -7.50 3.77
CA TYR A 243 -12.74 -7.10 4.19
C TYR A 243 -11.74 -8.17 3.77
N ASP A 244 -10.84 -7.81 2.85
CA ASP A 244 -9.71 -8.65 2.47
C ASP A 244 -8.52 -8.35 3.40
N ALA A 245 -8.23 -9.28 4.32
CA ALA A 245 -7.14 -9.13 5.27
C ALA A 245 -5.75 -9.16 4.62
N ALA A 246 -5.60 -9.77 3.43
CA ALA A 246 -4.31 -9.83 2.73
C ALA A 246 -3.97 -8.48 2.09
N SER A 247 -4.96 -7.83 1.48
CA SER A 247 -4.79 -6.50 0.85
C SER A 247 -5.12 -5.33 1.80
N ALA A 248 -5.71 -5.60 2.97
CA ALA A 248 -6.20 -4.59 3.90
C ALA A 248 -7.25 -3.63 3.30
N ILE A 249 -8.05 -4.14 2.36
CA ILE A 249 -9.08 -3.38 1.64
C ILE A 249 -10.46 -3.71 2.21
N LEU A 250 -11.19 -2.67 2.60
CA LEU A 250 -12.58 -2.73 3.00
C LEU A 250 -13.47 -2.26 1.84
N THR A 251 -14.29 -3.16 1.31
CA THR A 251 -15.21 -2.87 0.19
C THR A 251 -16.64 -2.79 0.69
N LEU A 252 -17.29 -1.65 0.47
CA LEU A 252 -18.71 -1.45 0.72
C LEU A 252 -19.48 -1.77 -0.56
N THR A 253 -20.36 -2.76 -0.51
CA THR A 253 -21.03 -3.29 -1.71
C THR A 253 -22.42 -2.70 -1.95
N GLY A 254 -22.89 -1.87 -1.01
CA GLY A 254 -24.17 -1.17 -1.07
C GLY A 254 -25.12 -1.55 0.06
N GLY A 255 -26.20 -0.80 0.17
CA GLY A 255 -27.20 -0.92 1.24
C GLY A 255 -27.46 0.43 1.90
N THR A 256 -28.06 0.42 3.09
CA THR A 256 -28.43 1.65 3.80
C THR A 256 -27.76 1.73 5.17
N VAL A 257 -27.09 2.84 5.45
CA VAL A 257 -26.57 3.18 6.77
C VAL A 257 -27.73 3.64 7.64
N SER A 258 -28.11 2.79 8.60
CA SER A 258 -29.04 3.11 9.69
C SER A 258 -28.33 3.33 11.03
N ASN A 259 -27.08 2.86 11.14
CA ASN A 259 -26.19 3.10 12.27
C ASN A 259 -24.72 3.07 11.80
N ALA A 260 -24.03 4.20 11.88
CA ALA A 260 -22.65 4.36 11.38
C ALA A 260 -21.55 3.85 12.34
N SER A 261 -21.89 3.46 13.57
CA SER A 261 -20.91 3.05 14.59
C SER A 261 -20.61 1.54 14.64
N ASP A 262 -21.23 0.74 13.76
CA ASP A 262 -21.30 -0.73 13.90
C ASP A 262 -20.23 -1.49 13.08
N TRP A 263 -18.96 -1.15 13.25
CA TRP A 263 -17.82 -1.84 12.58
C TRP A 263 -17.41 -3.15 13.27
N ALA A 264 -18.36 -3.88 13.85
CA ALA A 264 -18.14 -4.87 14.92
C ALA A 264 -17.15 -6.02 14.61
N SER A 265 -16.73 -6.20 13.35
CA SER A 265 -15.81 -7.28 12.94
C SER A 265 -14.48 -6.83 12.31
N VAL A 266 -14.28 -5.53 12.05
CA VAL A 266 -13.07 -5.03 11.39
C VAL A 266 -12.16 -4.36 12.40
N THR A 267 -10.94 -4.88 12.56
CA THR A 267 -9.92 -4.19 13.33
C THR A 267 -9.55 -2.91 12.60
N LYS A 268 -9.95 -1.77 13.16
CA LYS A 268 -9.79 -0.43 12.56
C LYS A 268 -8.36 -0.11 12.10
N VAL A 269 -7.36 -0.58 12.85
CA VAL A 269 -5.95 -0.38 12.50
C VAL A 269 -5.50 -1.17 11.28
N ASP A 270 -6.24 -2.20 10.84
CA ASP A 270 -5.83 -3.02 9.71
C ASP A 270 -6.39 -2.51 8.38
N VAL A 271 -7.28 -1.52 8.37
CA VAL A 271 -7.85 -0.96 7.13
C VAL A 271 -6.90 0.07 6.52
N LYS A 272 -6.42 -0.20 5.31
CA LYS A 272 -5.56 0.73 4.55
C LYS A 272 -6.28 1.49 3.46
N LYS A 273 -7.38 0.93 2.95
CA LYS A 273 -8.15 1.48 1.83
C LYS A 273 -9.63 1.11 1.96
N ILE A 274 -10.50 2.07 1.65
CA ILE A 274 -11.94 1.85 1.53
C ILE A 274 -12.35 2.02 0.08
N VAL A 275 -13.24 1.15 -0.41
CA VAL A 275 -13.83 1.23 -1.76
C VAL A 275 -15.34 1.12 -1.68
N PHE A 276 -16.05 2.12 -2.20
CA PHE A 276 -17.48 1.99 -2.48
C PHE A 276 -17.67 1.36 -3.86
N SER A 277 -18.09 0.09 -3.89
CA SER A 277 -18.37 -0.64 -5.13
C SER A 277 -19.84 -0.56 -5.54
N GLY A 278 -20.75 -0.47 -4.58
CA GLY A 278 -22.17 -0.16 -4.78
C GLY A 278 -22.58 1.15 -4.12
N ASP A 279 -23.79 1.60 -4.44
CA ASP A 279 -24.37 2.82 -3.84
C ASP A 279 -24.79 2.53 -2.39
N VAL A 280 -24.43 3.45 -1.50
CA VAL A 280 -24.67 3.36 -0.06
C VAL A 280 -25.52 4.55 0.36
N ASP A 281 -26.77 4.27 0.71
CA ASP A 281 -27.72 5.29 1.15
C ASP A 281 -27.57 5.58 2.64
N VAL A 282 -27.98 6.76 3.09
CA VAL A 282 -28.15 7.07 4.52
C VAL A 282 -29.64 7.11 4.84
N ALA A 283 -30.08 6.37 5.85
CA ALA A 283 -31.48 6.35 6.25
C ALA A 283 -31.91 7.74 6.79
N PRO A 284 -33.19 8.12 6.67
CA PRO A 284 -33.69 9.40 7.19
C PRO A 284 -33.32 9.64 8.67
N ASN A 285 -32.88 10.86 8.99
CA ASN A 285 -32.49 11.27 10.34
C ASN A 285 -31.31 10.49 10.95
N THR A 286 -30.39 9.99 10.14
CA THR A 286 -29.27 9.15 10.62
C THR A 286 -28.01 9.97 10.86
N SER A 287 -27.32 9.67 11.97
CA SER A 287 -25.99 10.21 12.26
C SER A 287 -24.91 9.35 11.60
N LEU A 288 -23.97 9.97 10.88
CA LEU A 288 -22.75 9.35 10.37
C LEU A 288 -21.59 9.42 11.37
N GLU A 289 -21.91 9.67 12.64
CA GLU A 289 -20.93 9.74 13.71
C GLU A 289 -20.05 8.49 13.76
N ASN A 290 -18.75 8.73 13.90
CA ASN A 290 -17.69 7.72 14.02
C ASN A 290 -17.54 6.75 12.82
N MET A 291 -18.17 7.00 11.66
CA MET A 291 -18.16 6.05 10.54
C MET A 291 -16.76 5.62 10.11
N PHE A 292 -15.76 6.50 10.10
CA PHE A 292 -14.38 6.15 9.75
C PHE A 292 -13.39 6.51 10.87
N TYR A 293 -13.90 6.55 12.11
CA TYR A 293 -13.15 6.96 13.29
C TYR A 293 -11.99 5.99 13.60
N ASN A 294 -10.80 6.54 13.82
CA ASN A 294 -9.56 5.84 14.18
C ASN A 294 -9.12 4.76 13.19
N LEU A 295 -9.42 4.92 11.90
CA LEU A 295 -8.78 4.14 10.85
C LEU A 295 -7.38 4.71 10.57
N SER A 296 -6.46 4.53 11.53
CA SER A 296 -5.15 5.22 11.54
C SER A 296 -4.24 4.86 10.36
N ASN A 297 -4.43 3.68 9.76
CA ASN A 297 -3.69 3.23 8.58
C ASN A 297 -4.40 3.50 7.25
N LEU A 298 -5.60 4.10 7.28
CA LEU A 298 -6.35 4.43 6.06
C LEU A 298 -5.61 5.49 5.26
N THR A 299 -5.35 5.21 3.98
CA THR A 299 -4.60 6.10 3.09
C THR A 299 -5.48 6.79 2.04
N VAL A 300 -6.56 6.12 1.63
CA VAL A 300 -7.44 6.56 0.54
C VAL A 300 -8.85 5.96 0.69
N ILE A 301 -9.84 6.71 0.23
CA ILE A 301 -11.22 6.25 0.04
C ILE A 301 -11.60 6.46 -1.42
N GLU A 302 -11.94 5.37 -2.12
CA GLU A 302 -12.34 5.41 -3.52
C GLU A 302 -13.86 5.42 -3.67
N ASN A 303 -14.34 6.25 -4.60
CA ASN A 303 -15.76 6.45 -4.92
C ASN A 303 -16.60 6.92 -3.73
N ALA A 304 -16.06 7.80 -2.88
CA ALA A 304 -16.79 8.37 -1.74
C ALA A 304 -18.08 9.12 -2.15
N ASN A 305 -18.21 9.50 -3.42
CA ASN A 305 -19.42 10.05 -4.02
C ASN A 305 -20.61 9.06 -4.10
N LYS A 306 -20.38 7.77 -3.85
CA LYS A 306 -21.44 6.74 -3.75
C LYS A 306 -22.10 6.64 -2.38
N LEU A 307 -21.62 7.41 -1.40
CA LEU A 307 -22.30 7.59 -0.13
C LEU A 307 -23.30 8.75 -0.28
N ASP A 308 -24.60 8.46 -0.30
CA ASP A 308 -25.64 9.49 -0.33
C ASP A 308 -25.82 10.09 1.07
N THR A 309 -25.20 11.24 1.31
CA THR A 309 -25.24 11.95 2.59
C THR A 309 -26.47 12.84 2.78
N SER A 310 -27.42 12.88 1.83
CA SER A 310 -28.56 13.81 1.86
C SER A 310 -29.43 13.69 3.11
N ASN A 311 -29.45 12.51 3.76
CA ASN A 311 -30.19 12.27 5.00
C ASN A 311 -29.33 12.35 6.28
N ALA A 312 -28.04 12.67 6.17
CA ALA A 312 -27.12 12.73 7.31
C ALA A 312 -27.43 13.94 8.21
N THR A 313 -27.56 13.72 9.51
CA THR A 313 -27.85 14.78 10.50
C THR A 313 -26.61 15.23 11.28
N SER A 314 -25.57 14.40 11.33
CA SER A 314 -24.31 14.64 12.02
C SER A 314 -23.18 13.88 11.34
N MET A 315 -22.00 14.49 11.26
CA MET A 315 -20.74 13.89 10.77
C MET A 315 -19.64 13.94 11.85
N PHE A 316 -20.05 13.96 13.12
CA PHE A 316 -19.15 14.04 14.27
C PHE A 316 -18.09 12.93 14.26
N TYR A 317 -16.82 13.29 14.45
CA TYR A 317 -15.67 12.37 14.45
C TYR A 317 -15.50 11.47 13.20
N MET A 318 -16.22 11.73 12.10
CA MET A 318 -16.31 10.78 10.98
C MET A 318 -14.95 10.32 10.47
N PHE A 319 -13.97 11.21 10.30
CA PHE A 319 -12.59 10.90 9.91
C PHE A 319 -11.56 11.18 11.01
N SER A 320 -11.97 11.33 12.27
CA SER A 320 -11.03 11.64 13.35
C SER A 320 -10.05 10.49 13.56
N GLY A 321 -8.76 10.81 13.67
CA GLY A 321 -7.67 9.84 13.85
C GLY A 321 -7.29 9.06 12.60
N THR A 322 -7.73 9.49 11.41
CA THR A 322 -7.29 8.93 10.12
C THR A 322 -5.90 9.48 9.72
N SER A 323 -4.91 9.23 10.57
CA SER A 323 -3.59 9.90 10.50
C SER A 323 -2.85 9.74 9.17
N GLN A 324 -3.12 8.66 8.41
CA GLN A 324 -2.46 8.36 7.14
C GLN A 324 -3.29 8.79 5.89
N LEU A 325 -4.51 9.33 6.07
CA LEU A 325 -5.39 9.68 4.97
C LEU A 325 -4.83 10.90 4.25
N THR A 326 -4.56 10.79 2.94
CA THR A 326 -3.90 11.86 2.18
C THR A 326 -4.88 12.80 1.47
N SER A 327 -6.00 12.24 1.00
CA SER A 327 -7.10 12.93 0.34
C SER A 327 -8.37 12.08 0.41
N VAL A 328 -9.53 12.73 0.31
CA VAL A 328 -10.84 12.11 0.13
C VAL A 328 -11.72 13.06 -0.68
N ASP A 329 -12.42 12.54 -1.68
CA ASP A 329 -13.36 13.34 -2.47
C ASP A 329 -14.72 13.41 -1.74
N VAL A 330 -15.00 14.56 -1.14
CA VAL A 330 -16.26 14.87 -0.43
C VAL A 330 -17.04 15.98 -1.13
N SER A 331 -16.65 16.34 -2.36
CA SER A 331 -17.19 17.48 -3.10
C SER A 331 -18.65 17.32 -3.49
N SER A 332 -19.11 16.07 -3.62
CA SER A 332 -20.49 15.73 -4.00
C SER A 332 -21.43 15.52 -2.82
N TRP A 333 -20.96 15.66 -1.58
CA TRP A 333 -21.76 15.38 -0.39
C TRP A 333 -22.78 16.49 -0.14
N ASP A 334 -24.04 16.10 0.03
CA ASP A 334 -25.10 16.99 0.50
C ASP A 334 -25.01 17.08 2.02
N THR A 335 -24.68 18.27 2.52
CA THR A 335 -24.57 18.57 3.96
C THR A 335 -25.72 19.44 4.47
N SER A 336 -26.75 19.69 3.65
CA SER A 336 -27.82 20.64 3.97
C SER A 336 -28.62 20.28 5.24
N ASN A 337 -28.65 18.99 5.61
CA ASN A 337 -29.31 18.51 6.83
C ASN A 337 -28.36 18.33 8.03
N VAL A 338 -27.05 18.54 7.85
CA VAL A 338 -26.05 18.32 8.89
C VAL A 338 -26.07 19.46 9.90
N THR A 339 -26.11 19.11 11.18
CA THR A 339 -26.13 20.08 12.30
C THR A 339 -24.83 20.12 13.09
N SER A 340 -24.00 19.07 12.99
CA SER A 340 -22.70 18.95 13.68
C SER A 340 -21.64 18.32 12.77
N MET A 341 -20.48 18.98 12.69
CA MET A 341 -19.27 18.51 12.01
C MET A 341 -18.06 18.53 12.96
N ALA A 342 -18.30 18.55 14.27
CA ALA A 342 -17.22 18.64 15.24
C ALA A 342 -16.23 17.47 15.12
N ALA A 343 -14.95 17.82 15.20
CA ALA A 343 -13.81 16.92 15.08
C ALA A 343 -13.81 16.01 13.84
N MET A 344 -14.51 16.36 12.77
CA MET A 344 -14.66 15.48 11.60
C MET A 344 -13.32 15.03 11.01
N PHE A 345 -12.32 15.91 10.90
CA PHE A 345 -10.98 15.63 10.38
C PHE A 345 -9.89 15.81 11.46
N ARG A 346 -10.25 15.66 12.74
CA ARG A 346 -9.29 15.81 13.85
C ARG A 346 -8.17 14.76 13.73
N ASP A 347 -6.93 15.20 13.86
CA ASP A 347 -5.72 14.38 13.75
C ASP A 347 -5.57 13.64 12.40
N ALA A 348 -6.18 14.13 11.32
CA ALA A 348 -5.93 13.68 9.95
C ALA A 348 -4.59 14.24 9.43
N SER A 349 -3.50 13.87 10.09
CA SER A 349 -2.19 14.54 9.99
C SER A 349 -1.56 14.57 8.59
N GLN A 350 -1.87 13.59 7.74
CA GLN A 350 -1.35 13.49 6.36
C GLN A 350 -2.30 14.07 5.30
N LEU A 351 -3.47 14.60 5.69
CA LEU A 351 -4.42 15.19 4.76
C LEU A 351 -3.83 16.47 4.18
N THR A 352 -3.61 16.51 2.86
CA THR A 352 -2.94 17.64 2.19
C THR A 352 -3.91 18.63 1.56
N SER A 353 -5.09 18.15 1.14
CA SER A 353 -6.15 18.94 0.54
C SER A 353 -7.51 18.34 0.85
N ILE A 354 -8.52 19.19 1.01
CA ILE A 354 -9.92 18.79 1.13
C ILE A 354 -10.81 19.85 0.46
N ASP A 355 -11.67 19.43 -0.48
CA ASP A 355 -12.62 20.33 -1.11
C ASP A 355 -13.96 20.29 -0.35
N VAL A 356 -14.21 21.35 0.43
CA VAL A 356 -15.44 21.57 1.20
C VAL A 356 -16.23 22.77 0.68
N SER A 357 -15.95 23.22 -0.56
CA SER A 357 -16.52 24.44 -1.12
C SER A 357 -18.02 24.31 -1.45
N ALA A 358 -18.49 23.09 -1.75
CA ALA A 358 -19.88 22.80 -2.08
C ALA A 358 -20.79 22.55 -0.86
N TRP A 359 -20.24 22.52 0.35
CA TRP A 359 -20.99 22.19 1.55
C TRP A 359 -21.94 23.31 1.97
N ASP A 360 -23.22 22.98 2.12
CA ASP A 360 -24.19 23.84 2.80
C ASP A 360 -24.00 23.71 4.32
N THR A 361 -23.40 24.72 4.92
CA THR A 361 -23.18 24.80 6.38
C THR A 361 -24.23 25.65 7.10
N SER A 362 -25.28 26.10 6.41
CA SER A 362 -26.30 26.99 6.97
C SER A 362 -27.07 26.39 8.15
N ASN A 363 -27.05 25.07 8.34
CA ASN A 363 -27.62 24.36 9.47
C ASN A 363 -26.61 23.88 10.52
N VAL A 364 -25.31 24.02 10.25
CA VAL A 364 -24.25 23.55 11.14
C VAL A 364 -24.11 24.50 12.34
N GLY A 365 -24.36 23.98 13.55
CA GLY A 365 -24.20 24.73 14.80
C GLY A 365 -22.89 24.42 15.53
N VAL A 366 -22.21 23.32 15.19
CA VAL A 366 -21.02 22.83 15.91
C VAL A 366 -19.90 22.40 14.95
N THR A 367 -18.75 23.06 15.06
CA THR A 367 -17.52 22.84 14.26
C THR A 367 -16.26 22.69 15.11
N SER A 368 -16.41 22.54 16.43
CA SER A 368 -15.29 22.46 17.36
C SER A 368 -14.31 21.35 16.96
N HIS A 369 -13.02 21.65 17.02
CA HIS A 369 -11.93 20.73 16.67
C HIS A 369 -11.95 20.16 15.24
N MET A 370 -12.79 20.66 14.32
CA MET A 370 -13.06 20.00 13.04
C MET A 370 -11.80 19.64 12.22
N PHE A 371 -10.82 20.54 12.13
CA PHE A 371 -9.56 20.31 11.45
C PHE A 371 -8.37 20.27 12.42
N GLN A 372 -8.61 20.08 13.71
CA GLN A 372 -7.56 20.13 14.71
C GLN A 372 -6.48 19.08 14.40
N GLY A 373 -5.22 19.50 14.26
CA GLY A 373 -4.10 18.58 14.03
C GLY A 373 -3.99 18.00 12.61
N ALA A 374 -4.77 18.51 11.63
CA ALA A 374 -4.54 18.21 10.21
C ALA A 374 -3.31 18.96 9.69
N SER A 375 -2.13 18.62 10.23
CA SER A 375 -0.90 19.40 10.14
C SER A 375 -0.31 19.53 8.74
N SER A 376 -0.70 18.67 7.79
CA SER A 376 -0.24 18.72 6.39
C SER A 376 -1.16 19.50 5.45
N LEU A 377 -2.31 19.99 5.94
CA LEU A 377 -3.28 20.70 5.11
C LEU A 377 -2.71 22.07 4.70
N GLU A 378 -2.54 22.31 3.40
CA GLU A 378 -1.88 23.53 2.91
C GLU A 378 -2.85 24.65 2.53
N SER A 379 -4.06 24.30 2.09
CA SER A 379 -5.09 25.24 1.66
C SER A 379 -6.47 24.83 2.19
N LEU A 380 -7.26 25.80 2.63
CA LEU A 380 -8.63 25.57 3.08
C LEU A 380 -9.56 26.70 2.60
N ASP A 381 -10.59 26.34 1.83
CA ASP A 381 -11.62 27.28 1.37
C ASP A 381 -12.89 27.15 2.21
N LEU A 382 -13.16 28.19 3.01
CA LEU A 382 -14.37 28.33 3.83
C LEU A 382 -15.26 29.48 3.32
N SER A 383 -15.01 30.04 2.14
CA SER A 383 -15.67 31.28 1.67
C SER A 383 -17.19 31.19 1.58
N HIS A 384 -17.74 30.01 1.35
CA HIS A 384 -19.18 29.78 1.28
C HIS A 384 -19.82 29.40 2.62
N TRP A 385 -19.02 29.26 3.67
CA TRP A 385 -19.53 28.77 4.95
C TRP A 385 -20.35 29.82 5.68
N ASP A 386 -21.52 29.40 6.19
CA ASP A 386 -22.38 30.18 7.05
C ASP A 386 -22.18 29.77 8.51
N MET A 387 -21.30 30.48 9.21
CA MET A 387 -21.00 30.20 10.61
C MET A 387 -21.89 31.01 11.57
N SER A 388 -22.96 31.65 11.07
CA SER A 388 -23.83 32.52 11.88
C SER A 388 -24.57 31.78 13.01
N LYS A 389 -24.71 30.45 12.91
CA LYS A 389 -25.30 29.60 13.96
C LYS A 389 -24.29 29.06 14.96
N THR A 390 -22.99 29.21 14.70
CA THR A 390 -21.94 28.74 15.61
C THR A 390 -21.62 29.83 16.65
N THR A 391 -21.55 29.46 17.92
CA THR A 391 -21.04 30.35 18.98
C THR A 391 -19.56 30.06 19.22
N ASP A 392 -18.80 30.98 19.84
CA ASP A 392 -17.37 30.78 20.14
C ASP A 392 -17.06 29.44 20.82
N PHE A 393 -17.94 28.99 21.73
CA PHE A 393 -17.82 27.70 22.41
C PHE A 393 -17.86 26.52 21.41
N TYR A 394 -18.72 26.59 20.39
CA TYR A 394 -18.96 25.52 19.44
C TYR A 394 -18.01 25.51 18.23
N ARG A 395 -17.06 26.44 18.14
CA ARG A 395 -16.03 26.54 17.09
C ARG A 395 -14.61 26.60 17.65
N THR A 396 -14.45 26.33 18.95
CA THR A 396 -13.16 26.28 19.62
C THR A 396 -12.21 25.28 18.94
N GLN A 397 -10.94 25.68 18.78
CA GLN A 397 -9.86 24.83 18.25
C GLN A 397 -10.12 24.24 16.84
N MET A 398 -11.09 24.77 16.09
CA MET A 398 -11.42 24.30 14.74
C MET A 398 -10.20 24.27 13.79
N LEU A 399 -9.30 25.27 13.88
CA LEU A 399 -8.14 25.48 13.00
C LEU A 399 -6.79 25.29 13.73
N SER A 400 -6.82 24.63 14.89
CA SER A 400 -5.65 24.43 15.75
C SER A 400 -4.73 23.33 15.23
N GLY A 401 -3.41 23.55 15.25
CA GLY A 401 -2.43 22.58 14.76
C GLY A 401 -2.35 22.46 13.23
N LEU A 402 -2.97 23.37 12.48
CA LEU A 402 -2.83 23.49 11.02
C LEU A 402 -1.51 24.17 10.65
N THR A 403 -0.38 23.54 10.99
CA THR A 403 0.96 24.16 10.90
C THR A 403 1.47 24.38 9.48
N SER A 404 0.88 23.72 8.48
CA SER A 404 1.25 23.87 7.06
C SER A 404 0.26 24.72 6.26
N LEU A 405 -0.79 25.25 6.89
CA LEU A 405 -1.84 26.00 6.21
C LEU A 405 -1.30 27.34 5.73
N LYS A 406 -1.03 27.45 4.43
CA LYS A 406 -0.49 28.64 3.75
C LYS A 406 -1.58 29.50 3.13
N GLU A 407 -2.73 28.92 2.79
CA GLU A 407 -3.85 29.62 2.17
C GLU A 407 -5.16 29.33 2.93
N LEU A 408 -5.82 30.39 3.39
CA LEU A 408 -7.12 30.32 4.04
C LEU A 408 -8.08 31.30 3.36
N ARG A 409 -9.11 30.77 2.70
CA ARG A 409 -10.11 31.60 2.02
C ARG A 409 -11.36 31.72 2.85
N LEU A 410 -11.78 32.95 3.11
CA LEU A 410 -12.86 33.28 4.04
C LEU A 410 -13.92 34.15 3.37
N GLY A 411 -15.14 34.05 3.87
CA GLY A 411 -16.31 34.71 3.29
C GLY A 411 -17.09 35.55 4.28
N ALA A 412 -18.13 36.23 3.77
CA ALA A 412 -18.87 37.22 4.54
C ALA A 412 -19.54 36.70 5.82
N LYS A 413 -19.82 35.39 5.90
CA LYS A 413 -20.45 34.72 7.03
C LYS A 413 -19.53 33.78 7.80
N THR A 414 -18.24 33.75 7.44
CA THR A 414 -17.25 33.00 8.20
C THR A 414 -16.89 33.72 9.49
N GLN A 415 -16.45 32.96 10.49
CA GLN A 415 -15.98 33.49 11.76
C GLN A 415 -14.68 32.79 12.15
N VAL A 416 -13.64 33.56 12.51
CA VAL A 416 -12.32 33.00 12.92
C VAL A 416 -11.93 33.23 14.38
N ALA A 417 -12.59 34.13 15.12
CA ALA A 417 -12.36 34.34 16.57
C ALA A 417 -12.39 33.04 17.40
N GLY A 418 -11.35 32.70 18.15
CA GLY A 418 -11.38 31.49 18.99
C GLY A 418 -11.29 30.14 18.24
N THR A 419 -11.08 30.13 16.92
CA THR A 419 -10.83 28.89 16.16
C THR A 419 -9.48 28.26 16.47
N GLY A 420 -8.58 28.99 17.14
CA GLY A 420 -7.24 28.52 17.46
C GLY A 420 -6.32 28.46 16.25
N LEU A 421 -6.51 29.36 15.27
CA LEU A 421 -5.65 29.46 14.09
C LEU A 421 -4.16 29.45 14.48
N SER A 422 -3.40 28.55 13.87
CA SER A 422 -1.98 28.34 14.20
C SER A 422 -1.14 29.55 13.77
N ASP A 423 -0.08 29.85 14.51
CA ASP A 423 0.84 30.93 14.16
C ASP A 423 1.59 30.65 12.86
N VAL A 424 1.77 31.69 12.06
CA VAL A 424 2.62 31.64 10.87
C VAL A 424 4.07 31.53 11.32
N PRO A 425 4.91 30.68 10.68
CA PRO A 425 6.34 30.65 10.96
C PRO A 425 7.00 32.03 10.78
N SER A 426 7.93 32.36 11.66
CA SER A 426 8.82 33.52 11.50
C SER A 426 10.21 33.01 11.20
N ASP A 427 10.57 32.99 9.92
CA ASP A 427 11.84 32.48 9.40
C ASP A 427 12.34 33.36 8.23
N MET A 428 13.34 32.88 7.49
CA MET A 428 13.89 33.63 6.35
C MET A 428 12.87 33.88 5.22
N SER A 429 11.79 33.11 5.15
CA SER A 429 10.77 33.17 4.09
C SER A 429 9.51 33.93 4.52
N TYR A 430 9.14 33.88 5.80
CA TYR A 430 7.86 34.43 6.29
C TYR A 430 8.00 35.31 7.53
N THR A 431 7.17 36.34 7.62
CA THR A 431 7.24 37.37 8.67
C THR A 431 6.60 36.96 10.00
N GLY A 432 5.97 35.78 10.07
CA GLY A 432 5.12 35.38 11.19
C GLY A 432 3.71 35.99 11.16
N LYS A 433 3.26 36.50 10.01
CA LYS A 433 1.94 37.13 9.85
C LYS A 433 1.18 36.60 8.63
N TRP A 434 -0.14 36.67 8.71
CA TRP A 434 -1.05 36.53 7.59
C TRP A 434 -1.21 37.86 6.85
N GLN A 435 -1.38 37.81 5.54
CA GLN A 435 -1.72 38.93 4.67
C GLN A 435 -2.90 38.57 3.78
N ASN A 436 -3.89 39.44 3.67
CA ASN A 436 -4.97 39.24 2.69
C ASN A 436 -4.47 39.49 1.25
N VAL A 437 -5.01 38.77 0.27
CA VAL A 437 -4.59 38.88 -1.14
C VAL A 437 -5.01 40.22 -1.74
N GLY A 438 -6.22 40.70 -1.45
CA GLY A 438 -6.75 41.96 -1.97
C GLY A 438 -6.88 41.95 -3.49
N SER A 439 -6.38 42.98 -4.16
CA SER A 439 -6.33 43.05 -5.63
C SER A 439 -5.20 42.24 -6.26
N GLY A 440 -4.34 41.61 -5.45
CA GLY A 440 -3.18 40.86 -5.90
C GLY A 440 -3.51 39.41 -6.27
N THR A 441 -2.49 38.55 -6.18
CA THR A 441 -2.62 37.10 -6.34
C THR A 441 -2.08 36.38 -5.10
N VAL A 442 -2.35 35.07 -4.96
CA VAL A 442 -1.78 34.25 -3.87
C VAL A 442 -0.25 34.33 -3.81
N ALA A 443 0.42 34.42 -4.97
CA ALA A 443 1.87 34.53 -5.05
C ALA A 443 2.40 35.97 -4.84
N ALA A 444 1.54 36.98 -5.00
CA ALA A 444 1.87 38.40 -4.87
C ALA A 444 0.70 39.16 -4.24
N PRO A 445 0.46 38.99 -2.92
CA PRO A 445 -0.64 39.62 -2.21
C PRO A 445 -0.45 41.14 -2.13
N GLN A 446 -1.52 41.90 -2.37
CA GLN A 446 -1.52 43.38 -2.31
C GLN A 446 -2.41 43.92 -1.19
N GLY A 447 -3.06 43.03 -0.43
CA GLY A 447 -3.93 43.43 0.66
C GLY A 447 -3.18 44.03 1.83
N SER A 448 -3.81 45.02 2.47
CA SER A 448 -3.23 45.79 3.58
C SER A 448 -3.47 45.18 4.97
N ASN A 449 -4.31 44.16 5.09
CA ASN A 449 -4.60 43.51 6.37
C ASN A 449 -3.49 42.51 6.66
N ILE A 450 -2.58 42.91 7.55
CA ILE A 450 -1.41 42.13 7.95
C ILE A 450 -1.47 41.87 9.45
N TRP A 451 -1.66 40.63 9.85
CA TRP A 451 -1.96 40.26 11.24
C TRP A 451 -1.22 39.00 11.68
N THR A 452 -0.75 38.95 12.92
CA THR A 452 -0.45 37.67 13.59
C THR A 452 -1.73 36.82 13.66
N SER A 453 -1.63 35.50 13.86
CA SER A 453 -2.83 34.66 13.96
C SER A 453 -3.77 35.09 15.10
N SER A 454 -3.22 35.60 16.21
CA SER A 454 -4.00 36.16 17.31
C SER A 454 -4.75 37.44 16.92
N GLU A 455 -4.08 38.38 16.23
CA GLU A 455 -4.72 39.60 15.71
C GLU A 455 -5.75 39.28 14.64
N PHE A 456 -5.47 38.31 13.77
CA PHE A 456 -6.38 37.88 12.71
C PHE A 456 -7.68 37.36 13.32
N MET A 457 -7.57 36.46 14.31
CA MET A 457 -8.75 35.97 15.04
C MET A 457 -9.51 37.08 15.79
N ALA A 458 -8.83 38.11 16.29
CA ALA A 458 -9.45 39.20 17.03
C ALA A 458 -10.12 40.26 16.13
N ASN A 459 -9.55 40.52 14.95
CA ASN A 459 -9.91 41.65 14.09
C ASN A 459 -10.81 41.27 12.90
N TYR A 460 -10.82 40.00 12.49
CA TYR A 460 -11.60 39.60 11.33
C TYR A 460 -13.10 39.82 11.54
N ASP A 461 -13.71 40.48 10.56
CA ASP A 461 -15.14 40.73 10.45
C ASP A 461 -15.51 40.29 9.04
N GLY A 462 -16.30 39.22 8.91
CA GLY A 462 -16.63 38.65 7.61
C GLY A 462 -17.22 39.68 6.64
N ALA A 463 -18.02 40.62 7.13
CA ALA A 463 -18.64 41.63 6.27
C ALA A 463 -17.63 42.61 5.64
N GLN A 464 -16.48 42.81 6.27
CA GLN A 464 -15.47 43.81 5.87
C GLN A 464 -14.20 43.18 5.32
N HIS A 465 -13.87 41.98 5.76
CA HIS A 465 -12.56 41.37 5.62
C HIS A 465 -12.57 40.05 4.84
N ALA A 466 -13.72 39.64 4.28
CA ALA A 466 -13.79 38.45 3.41
C ALA A 466 -12.80 38.54 2.25
N ASP A 467 -11.85 37.59 2.21
CA ASP A 467 -10.77 37.52 1.23
C ASP A 467 -10.06 36.15 1.33
N THR A 468 -9.11 35.90 0.44
CA THR A 468 -8.06 34.89 0.63
C THR A 468 -6.94 35.49 1.47
N TYR A 469 -6.47 34.73 2.46
CA TYR A 469 -5.34 35.08 3.31
C TYR A 469 -4.20 34.09 3.08
N VAL A 470 -2.99 34.64 2.94
CA VAL A 470 -1.76 33.87 2.73
C VAL A 470 -0.72 34.22 3.79
N TRP A 471 0.29 33.37 3.98
CA TRP A 471 1.45 33.76 4.78
C TRP A 471 2.18 34.93 4.13
N GLN A 472 2.46 35.97 4.90
CA GLN A 472 3.20 37.14 4.43
C GLN A 472 4.67 36.77 4.23
N SER A 473 5.15 36.92 2.99
CA SER A 473 6.57 36.75 2.66
C SER A 473 7.42 37.87 3.27
N THR A 474 8.64 37.53 3.70
CA THR A 474 9.67 38.51 4.08
C THR A 474 10.20 39.30 2.88
N TYR A 475 10.09 38.72 1.69
CA TYR A 475 10.41 39.35 0.42
C TYR A 475 9.14 39.91 -0.21
N ALA A 476 8.90 41.21 0.00
CA ALA A 476 7.82 41.94 -0.62
C ALA A 476 8.08 42.25 -2.12
N ASP A 477 9.29 41.99 -2.62
CA ASP A 477 9.71 42.35 -3.98
C ASP A 477 10.15 41.11 -4.76
N LEU A 478 9.22 40.52 -5.51
CA LEU A 478 9.60 39.73 -6.69
C LEU A 478 10.36 40.68 -7.63
N ILE A 479 11.67 40.50 -7.75
CA ILE A 479 12.44 41.08 -8.85
C ILE A 479 12.02 40.30 -10.10
N ASP A 480 11.07 40.82 -10.86
CA ASP A 480 10.91 40.43 -12.25
C ASP A 480 12.16 40.88 -13.00
N VAL A 481 13.09 39.95 -13.22
CA VAL A 481 14.18 40.17 -14.17
C VAL A 481 13.62 39.89 -15.55
N GLU A 482 13.12 40.93 -16.21
CA GLU A 482 12.76 40.87 -17.62
C GLU A 482 14.06 40.75 -18.43
N VAL A 483 14.41 39.53 -18.84
CA VAL A 483 15.51 39.28 -19.78
C VAL A 483 14.94 39.50 -21.19
N PRO A 484 15.49 40.43 -22.00
CA PRO A 484 15.01 40.66 -23.35
C PRO A 484 15.04 39.36 -24.18
N ASP A 485 14.01 39.13 -25.00
CA ASP A 485 13.88 37.94 -25.85
C ASP A 485 15.06 37.74 -26.83
N GLU A 486 15.78 38.81 -27.16
CA GLU A 486 17.03 38.77 -27.93
C GLU A 486 18.11 39.65 -27.30
N MET A 487 19.23 39.03 -26.90
CA MET A 487 20.50 39.74 -26.64
C MET A 487 21.26 39.89 -27.95
N ILE A 488 21.24 41.08 -28.55
CA ILE A 488 22.09 41.38 -29.71
C ILE A 488 23.49 41.70 -29.20
N PHE A 489 24.39 40.72 -29.25
CA PHE A 489 25.82 40.99 -29.14
C PHE A 489 26.27 41.73 -30.40
N GLY A 490 26.95 42.88 -30.23
CA GLY A 490 27.55 43.61 -31.34
C GLY A 490 28.46 42.70 -32.17
N GLN A 491 28.50 42.93 -33.50
CA GLN A 491 29.34 42.14 -34.40
C GLN A 491 30.78 42.04 -33.88
N VAL A 492 31.21 40.81 -33.58
CA VAL A 492 32.60 40.49 -33.26
C VAL A 492 33.40 40.56 -34.56
N ASN A 493 34.02 41.70 -34.83
CA ASN A 493 35.09 41.75 -35.83
C ASN A 493 36.36 41.20 -35.18
N GLY A 494 36.91 40.15 -35.79
CA GLY A 494 38.04 39.41 -35.24
C GLY A 494 39.20 40.32 -34.87
N ASN A 495 39.53 40.31 -33.57
CA ASN A 495 40.74 40.83 -32.90
C ASN A 495 40.60 42.05 -31.98
N ASP A 496 39.42 42.60 -31.73
CA ASP A 496 39.26 43.64 -30.70
C ASP A 496 38.73 43.05 -29.39
N ALA A 497 39.41 43.37 -28.28
CA ALA A 497 38.94 43.10 -26.94
C ALA A 497 37.58 43.79 -26.72
N LEU A 498 36.65 43.12 -26.03
CA LEU A 498 35.39 43.72 -25.59
C LEU A 498 35.70 44.96 -24.75
N GLU A 499 35.59 46.16 -25.35
CA GLU A 499 35.47 47.39 -24.57
C GLU A 499 34.08 47.41 -23.93
N SER A 500 34.01 47.01 -22.65
CA SER A 500 32.79 46.98 -21.87
C SER A 500 32.20 48.40 -21.73
N LYS A 501 31.13 48.67 -22.46
CA LYS A 501 30.25 49.83 -22.22
C LYS A 501 28.77 49.45 -22.13
N ASP A 502 28.49 48.25 -21.64
CA ASP A 502 27.12 47.82 -21.38
C ASP A 502 26.80 48.03 -19.91
N THR A 503 26.17 49.17 -19.62
CA THR A 503 25.57 49.46 -18.32
C THR A 503 24.18 48.82 -18.28
N TYR A 504 23.94 47.90 -17.35
CA TYR A 504 22.63 47.27 -17.18
C TYR A 504 21.87 47.97 -16.05
N LEU A 505 20.63 48.37 -16.33
CA LEU A 505 19.75 49.02 -15.37
C LEU A 505 18.78 47.99 -14.81
N ILE A 506 19.01 47.51 -13.58
CA ILE A 506 17.98 46.77 -12.84
C ILE A 506 17.08 47.82 -12.20
N LYS A 507 15.86 47.97 -12.71
CA LYS A 507 14.88 48.89 -12.15
C LYS A 507 14.14 48.21 -11.01
N ASN A 508 14.29 48.77 -9.81
CA ASN A 508 13.37 48.50 -8.71
C ASN A 508 12.10 49.32 -8.94
N TYR A 509 11.00 48.64 -9.30
CA TYR A 509 9.72 49.28 -9.58
C TYR A 509 8.98 49.78 -8.32
N ALA A 510 9.42 49.40 -7.12
CA ALA A 510 8.83 49.85 -5.86
C ALA A 510 9.47 51.15 -5.32
N SER A 511 10.75 51.42 -5.60
CA SER A 511 11.49 52.55 -5.02
C SER A 511 11.88 53.66 -6.01
N ASN A 512 11.71 53.45 -7.32
CA ASN A 512 12.20 54.34 -8.37
C ASN A 512 13.73 54.61 -8.30
N SER A 513 14.48 53.77 -7.56
CA SER A 513 15.94 53.79 -7.48
C SER A 513 16.52 52.61 -8.25
N GLY A 514 17.28 52.90 -9.31
CA GLY A 514 18.04 51.89 -10.03
C GLY A 514 19.37 51.61 -9.34
N VAL A 515 19.78 50.34 -9.30
CA VAL A 515 21.17 49.97 -9.01
C VAL A 515 21.82 49.68 -10.36
N GLU A 516 22.82 50.48 -10.73
CA GLU A 516 23.67 50.22 -11.89
C GLU A 516 24.69 49.14 -11.52
N ILE A 517 24.73 48.05 -12.28
CA ILE A 517 25.81 47.06 -12.19
C ILE A 517 26.63 47.17 -13.48
N SER A 518 27.89 47.54 -13.33
CA SER A 518 28.87 47.61 -14.44
C SER A 518 29.67 46.30 -14.45
N LEU A 519 29.78 45.64 -15.61
CA LEU A 519 30.51 44.37 -15.78
C LEU A 519 32.05 44.51 -15.71
N SER A 520 32.58 45.64 -15.26
CA SER A 520 34.03 45.88 -15.13
C SER A 520 34.74 44.98 -14.10
N ASP A 521 34.00 44.21 -13.31
CA ASP A 521 34.55 43.39 -12.22
C ASP A 521 34.73 41.89 -12.56
N PHE A 522 34.42 41.47 -13.80
CA PHE A 522 34.54 40.07 -14.22
C PHE A 522 35.74 39.84 -15.13
N ASN A 523 36.84 39.31 -14.56
CA ASN A 523 37.96 38.80 -15.35
C ASN A 523 37.64 37.36 -15.80
N VAL A 524 37.10 37.19 -17.01
CA VAL A 524 36.86 35.86 -17.61
C VAL A 524 38.13 35.43 -18.34
N ASP A 525 38.93 34.58 -17.70
CA ASP A 525 40.11 33.97 -18.32
C ASP A 525 39.67 32.87 -19.30
N TYR A 526 39.79 33.14 -20.60
CA TYR A 526 39.57 32.15 -21.66
C TYR A 526 40.75 31.18 -21.71
N ALA A 527 40.63 30.03 -21.04
CA ALA A 527 41.54 28.91 -21.27
C ALA A 527 41.09 28.16 -22.54
N ASN A 528 41.91 28.27 -23.60
CA ASN A 528 41.80 27.57 -24.88
C ASN A 528 41.16 26.19 -24.81
N THR A 529 39.92 26.09 -25.30
CA THR A 529 39.40 24.85 -25.86
C THR A 529 38.76 25.18 -27.21
N GLU A 530 39.40 24.70 -28.28
CA GLU A 530 38.83 24.65 -29.62
C GLU A 530 37.57 23.78 -29.59
N THR A 531 36.41 24.41 -29.44
CA THR A 531 35.13 23.78 -29.76
C THR A 531 34.34 24.72 -30.64
N SER A 532 34.27 24.39 -31.92
CA SER A 532 33.35 24.97 -32.89
C SER A 532 31.92 24.62 -32.48
N GLY A 533 31.29 25.46 -31.67
CA GLY A 533 29.90 25.37 -31.26
C GLY A 533 29.46 26.69 -30.65
N ASN A 534 28.31 27.21 -31.08
CA ASN A 534 27.78 28.55 -30.77
C ASN A 534 28.08 29.02 -29.34
N SER A 535 28.93 30.06 -29.22
CA SER A 535 29.28 30.78 -27.99
C SER A 535 28.07 31.36 -27.24
N GLU A 536 26.91 31.39 -27.89
CA GLU A 536 25.65 31.90 -27.36
C GLU A 536 24.99 30.96 -26.32
N SER A 537 25.19 29.64 -26.40
CA SER A 537 24.57 28.69 -25.46
C SER A 537 25.31 28.66 -24.12
N VAL A 538 26.64 28.76 -24.15
CA VAL A 538 27.51 28.69 -22.96
C VAL A 538 27.31 29.92 -22.06
N LEU A 539 27.04 31.09 -22.64
CA LEU A 539 26.73 32.33 -21.89
C LEU A 539 25.31 32.34 -21.30
N LYS A 540 24.32 31.76 -22.01
CA LYS A 540 22.96 31.53 -21.46
C LYS A 540 22.99 30.59 -20.25
N ASP A 541 23.85 29.57 -20.28
CA ASP A 541 24.04 28.66 -19.15
C ASP A 541 24.74 29.31 -17.96
N ALA A 542 25.69 30.23 -18.20
CA ALA A 542 26.38 30.99 -17.15
C ALA A 542 25.44 31.95 -16.38
N PHE A 543 24.46 32.56 -17.05
CA PHE A 543 23.46 33.42 -16.39
C PHE A 543 22.38 32.64 -15.64
N LYS A 544 21.97 31.45 -16.12
CA LYS A 544 21.10 30.53 -15.35
C LYS A 544 21.73 30.10 -14.02
N ILE A 545 23.06 29.98 -13.97
CA ILE A 545 23.80 29.69 -12.74
C ILE A 545 23.73 30.86 -11.73
N PHE A 546 23.63 32.11 -12.18
CA PHE A 546 23.53 33.28 -11.29
C PHE A 546 22.13 33.40 -10.64
N SER A 547 21.07 33.04 -11.36
CA SER A 547 19.70 32.93 -10.81
C SER A 547 19.57 31.87 -9.71
N LEU A 548 20.46 30.86 -9.68
CA LEU A 548 20.48 29.80 -8.68
C LEU A 548 21.40 30.11 -7.49
N ARG A 549 22.40 31.00 -7.63
CA ARG A 549 23.35 31.34 -6.55
C ARG A 549 22.85 32.41 -5.57
N SER A 550 21.85 33.22 -5.91
CA SER A 550 21.26 34.18 -4.95
C SER A 550 20.36 33.52 -3.88
N HIS A 551 20.16 32.20 -3.94
CA HIS A 551 19.26 31.44 -3.06
C HIS A 551 19.89 30.88 -1.78
N GLN A 552 21.10 31.28 -1.41
CA GLN A 552 21.74 30.83 -0.18
C GLN A 552 22.53 31.99 0.45
N TYR A 553 22.24 32.27 1.73
CA TYR A 553 22.91 33.17 2.69
C TYR A 553 22.32 34.58 2.90
N SER A 554 21.70 34.77 4.07
CA SER A 554 22.12 35.85 4.98
C SER A 554 21.84 35.47 6.44
N GLU A 555 22.91 35.39 7.24
CA GLU A 555 22.86 35.21 8.68
C GLU A 555 22.52 36.53 9.41
N SER A 556 22.07 36.33 10.64
CA SER A 556 21.64 37.28 11.65
C SER A 556 22.66 38.34 12.08
N ALA A 557 22.08 39.43 12.59
CA ALA A 557 22.55 40.33 13.64
C ALA A 557 23.35 41.60 13.23
N ALA A 558 22.62 42.72 13.32
CA ALA A 558 23.00 43.99 13.94
C ALA A 558 24.48 44.41 13.87
N ASP A 559 24.82 45.25 12.89
CA ASP A 559 25.41 46.57 13.13
C ASP A 559 25.32 47.39 11.84
N ASP A 560 25.17 48.70 11.98
CA ASP A 560 25.15 49.66 10.88
C ASP A 560 26.49 49.62 10.12
N THR A 561 26.50 49.05 8.91
CA THR A 561 27.30 49.43 7.71
C THR A 561 27.27 48.27 6.70
N VAL A 562 26.65 48.51 5.53
CA VAL A 562 26.76 47.60 4.38
C VAL A 562 28.18 47.70 3.83
N ASN A 563 29.07 46.84 4.32
CA ASN A 563 30.36 46.57 3.69
C ASN A 563 30.19 45.39 2.73
N LEU A 564 30.18 45.69 1.43
CA LEU A 564 30.50 44.73 0.39
C LEU A 564 31.89 44.17 0.70
N LEU A 565 31.95 42.94 1.22
CA LEU A 565 33.22 42.25 1.38
C LEU A 565 33.76 41.93 -0.02
N GLU A 566 34.82 42.63 -0.40
CA GLU A 566 35.69 42.27 -1.52
C GLU A 566 36.03 40.77 -1.44
N LEU A 567 35.69 40.03 -2.49
CA LEU A 567 36.24 38.69 -2.75
C LEU A 567 37.76 38.83 -2.93
N GLN A 568 38.53 38.75 -1.84
CA GLN A 568 39.98 38.63 -1.93
C GLN A 568 40.33 37.34 -2.68
N SER A 569 41.11 37.51 -3.75
CA SER A 569 41.78 36.48 -4.53
C SER A 569 42.51 35.48 -3.62
N GLY A 570 42.02 34.25 -3.53
CA GLY A 570 42.71 33.22 -2.72
C GLY A 570 42.10 31.82 -2.69
N ALA A 571 40.83 31.63 -3.04
CA ALA A 571 40.25 30.28 -3.13
C ALA A 571 40.66 29.62 -4.46
N SER A 572 41.31 28.45 -4.39
CA SER A 572 41.73 27.67 -5.56
C SER A 572 40.54 27.36 -6.49
N PRO A 573 40.75 27.35 -7.82
CA PRO A 573 39.66 27.15 -8.78
C PRO A 573 38.99 25.79 -8.57
N VAL A 574 37.65 25.79 -8.49
CA VAL A 574 36.83 24.58 -8.54
C VAL A 574 37.01 23.95 -9.92
N LYS A 575 37.58 22.75 -9.97
CA LYS A 575 37.84 22.02 -11.22
C LYS A 575 36.57 21.27 -11.63
N LEU A 576 35.77 21.85 -12.52
CA LEU A 576 34.65 21.17 -13.16
C LEU A 576 35.18 20.25 -14.28
N THR A 577 34.90 18.95 -14.18
CA THR A 577 35.23 17.98 -15.23
C THR A 577 33.93 17.51 -15.87
N LEU A 578 33.73 17.86 -17.15
CA LEU A 578 32.64 17.33 -17.97
C LEU A 578 33.00 15.91 -18.41
N LEU A 579 32.23 14.91 -18.00
CA LEU A 579 32.30 13.56 -18.54
C LEU A 579 31.18 13.42 -19.58
N GLY A 580 31.51 13.61 -20.86
CA GLY A 580 30.62 13.26 -21.96
C GLY A 580 30.73 11.78 -22.34
N PRO A 581 29.68 11.13 -22.86
CA PRO A 581 29.81 9.81 -23.46
C PRO A 581 30.63 9.92 -24.76
N ASP A 582 31.53 8.97 -24.99
CA ASP A 582 32.32 8.85 -26.22
C ASP A 582 31.39 8.44 -27.38
N ILE A 583 30.88 9.44 -28.11
CA ILE A 583 29.99 9.24 -29.26
C ILE A 583 30.83 9.18 -30.54
N GLY A 584 31.28 7.98 -30.87
CA GLY A 584 31.82 7.64 -32.18
C GLY A 584 30.75 7.80 -33.28
N GLY A 585 30.71 8.98 -33.92
CA GLY A 585 30.22 9.17 -35.29
C GLY A 585 28.77 8.77 -35.63
N GLY A 586 27.82 8.80 -34.69
CA GLY A 586 26.41 8.47 -34.94
C GLY A 586 25.44 9.42 -34.20
N ALA A 587 24.24 9.60 -34.77
CA ALA A 587 23.23 10.57 -34.32
C ALA A 587 22.89 10.50 -32.81
N VAL A 588 22.69 11.69 -32.22
CA VAL A 588 22.41 11.91 -30.79
C VAL A 588 21.00 11.40 -30.43
N PRO A 589 20.81 10.56 -29.38
CA PRO A 589 19.48 10.16 -28.92
C PRO A 589 18.74 11.32 -28.24
N SER A 590 17.40 11.35 -28.35
CA SER A 590 16.49 12.42 -27.87
C SER A 590 16.41 12.60 -26.34
N SER A 591 17.30 11.99 -25.57
CA SER A 591 17.48 12.22 -24.14
C SER A 591 18.91 11.86 -23.76
N THR A 592 19.73 12.86 -23.41
CA THR A 592 21.06 12.63 -22.84
C THR A 592 21.05 13.11 -21.40
N SER A 593 21.35 12.23 -20.46
CA SER A 593 21.52 12.57 -19.05
C SER A 593 22.94 13.09 -18.82
N LEU A 594 23.07 14.32 -18.33
CA LEU A 594 24.35 14.87 -17.87
C LEU A 594 24.45 14.66 -16.35
N SER A 595 25.50 13.98 -15.89
CA SER A 595 25.79 13.84 -14.45
C SER A 595 26.96 14.74 -14.08
N LEU A 596 26.73 15.65 -13.13
CA LEU A 596 27.77 16.50 -12.52
C LEU A 596 28.14 15.94 -11.15
N GLU A 597 29.42 15.63 -10.93
CA GLU A 597 29.98 15.34 -9.60
C GLU A 597 30.81 16.54 -9.12
N GLY A 598 30.52 17.02 -7.91
CA GLY A 598 31.33 18.01 -7.20
C GLY A 598 31.77 17.50 -5.83
N GLU A 599 33.01 17.77 -5.43
CA GLU A 599 33.49 17.58 -4.06
C GLU A 599 33.51 18.94 -3.33
N ILE A 600 32.79 19.02 -2.21
CA ILE A 600 32.80 20.20 -1.34
C ILE A 600 33.91 20.03 -0.30
N ASN A 601 34.82 21.01 -0.23
CA ASN A 601 35.85 21.07 0.79
C ASN A 601 35.60 22.33 1.64
N SER A 602 34.93 22.18 2.79
CA SER A 602 34.75 23.27 3.75
C SER A 602 35.34 22.85 5.10
N SER A 603 36.02 23.77 5.77
CA SER A 603 36.56 23.57 7.13
C SER A 603 35.49 23.58 8.22
N LEU A 604 34.20 23.71 7.85
CA LEU A 604 33.05 23.83 8.74
C LEU A 604 32.11 22.60 8.68
N LEU A 605 32.43 21.57 7.87
CA LEU A 605 31.66 20.32 7.79
C LEU A 605 32.51 19.11 8.23
N PRO A 606 32.03 18.22 9.12
CA PRO A 606 32.88 17.14 9.68
C PRO A 606 33.19 15.98 8.72
N LYS A 607 32.55 15.86 7.55
CA LYS A 607 32.81 14.80 6.56
C LYS A 607 32.56 15.28 5.13
N ARG A 608 33.45 14.90 4.20
CA ARG A 608 33.29 15.12 2.75
C ARG A 608 32.01 14.44 2.27
N GLN A 609 31.11 15.18 1.63
CA GLN A 609 29.96 14.61 0.92
C GLN A 609 30.17 14.80 -0.59
N LYS A 610 30.03 13.71 -1.35
CA LYS A 610 29.83 13.75 -2.79
C LYS A 610 28.35 14.01 -3.04
N VAL A 611 28.04 15.03 -3.83
CA VAL A 611 26.68 15.31 -4.28
C VAL A 611 26.61 15.05 -5.78
N GLN A 612 25.67 14.21 -6.19
CA GLN A 612 25.47 13.82 -7.58
C GLN A 612 24.15 14.42 -8.06
N TYR A 613 24.21 15.27 -9.08
CA TYR A 613 23.03 15.89 -9.68
C TYR A 613 22.76 15.24 -11.04
N ASN A 614 21.52 14.79 -11.24
CA ASN A 614 21.06 14.25 -12.52
C ASN A 614 20.09 15.25 -13.18
N LEU A 615 20.49 15.77 -14.34
CA LEU A 615 19.62 16.61 -15.18
C LEU A 615 19.04 15.75 -16.32
N ASN A 616 17.71 15.66 -16.40
CA ASN A 616 17.01 15.10 -17.56
C ASN A 616 16.51 16.24 -18.44
N MET A 617 17.01 16.35 -19.66
CA MET A 617 16.57 17.34 -20.65
C MET A 617 15.86 16.64 -21.81
N ASN A 618 14.61 17.04 -22.08
CA ASN A 618 13.88 16.65 -23.29
C ASN A 618 14.02 17.78 -24.32
N PHE A 619 14.55 17.45 -25.50
CA PHE A 619 14.61 18.38 -26.63
C PHE A 619 13.40 18.14 -27.55
N SER A 620 12.55 19.14 -27.74
CA SER A 620 11.59 19.14 -28.85
C SER A 620 12.30 19.65 -30.11
N ALA A 621 12.26 18.85 -31.17
CA ALA A 621 12.72 19.29 -32.49
C ALA A 621 11.71 20.30 -33.06
N VAL A 622 12.20 21.49 -33.42
CA VAL A 622 11.45 22.49 -34.20
C VAL A 622 12.36 22.86 -35.40
N PRO A 623 11.81 23.01 -36.63
CA PRO A 623 12.45 22.64 -37.90
C PRO A 623 13.77 23.32 -38.25
#